data_AF-A0A7C4KBL0-F1
#
_entry.id   AF-A0A7C4KBL0-F1
#
_cell.length_a   1.000
_cell.length_b   1.000
_cell.length_c   1.000
_cell.angle_alpha   90.00
_cell.angle_beta   90.00
_cell.angle_gamma   90.00
#
_symmetry.space_group_name_H-M   'P 1'
#
loop_
_entity.id
_entity.type
_entity.pdbx_description
1 polymer ?
#
loop_
_entity_poly.entity_id
_entity_poly.type
_entity_poly.pdbx_seq_one_letter_code
_entity_poly.pdbx_strand_id
1 'polypeptide(L)'
;MASSLMLGLGWGIWHLGLNYRMVNADNAWLSLFVSAWGPLGLTAISLLMTWIYDHSQNSLLLMLIMHLSLTSSNFAFGFPADAHPSETLSYHLVALIVLWLAAAVVIFLMQAEKSRQAPQPNSHGGGK
;
A
#
# COMPACT_ATOMS: atom_id res chain seq x y z
N MET A 1 4.40 5.58 -10.32
CA MET A 1 5.27 5.17 -9.20
C MET A 1 5.62 6.33 -8.28
N ALA A 2 6.36 7.36 -8.70
CA ALA A 2 6.68 8.50 -7.80
C ALA A 2 5.40 9.20 -7.29
N SER A 3 4.43 9.45 -8.17
CA SER A 3 3.11 9.98 -7.82
C SER A 3 2.37 9.11 -6.79
N SER A 4 2.38 7.80 -6.99
CA SER A 4 1.76 6.82 -6.10
C SER A 4 2.38 6.84 -4.69
N LEU A 5 3.70 6.94 -4.61
CA LEU A 5 4.43 7.05 -3.35
C LEU A 5 4.10 8.36 -2.63
N MET A 6 4.10 9.49 -3.35
CA MET A 6 3.75 10.79 -2.78
C MET A 6 2.30 10.83 -2.28
N LEU A 7 1.36 10.29 -3.07
CA LEU A 7 -0.04 10.18 -2.69
C LEU A 7 -0.21 9.31 -1.44
N GLY A 8 0.46 8.16 -1.41
CA GLY A 8 0.40 7.23 -0.27
C GLY A 8 0.95 7.83 1.02
N LEU A 9 2.10 8.50 0.94
CA LEU A 9 2.71 9.19 2.08
C LEU A 9 1.82 10.35 2.56
N GLY A 10 1.36 11.19 1.64
CA GLY A 10 0.46 12.31 1.97
C GLY A 10 -0.84 11.83 2.61
N TRP A 11 -1.42 10.75 2.08
CA TRP A 11 -2.62 10.13 2.62
C TRP A 11 -2.39 9.53 4.01
N GLY A 12 -1.27 8.85 4.24
CA GLY A 12 -0.95 8.31 5.56
C GLY A 12 -0.63 9.38 6.60
N ILE A 13 0.03 10.47 6.21
CA ILE A 13 0.27 11.63 7.07
C ILE A 13 -1.06 12.26 7.50
N TRP A 14 -2.02 12.37 6.58
CA TRP A 14 -3.36 12.88 6.88
C TRP A 14 -4.07 12.07 7.98
N HIS A 15 -3.79 10.76 8.07
CA HIS A 15 -4.39 9.89 9.09
C HIS A 15 -3.70 9.90 10.46
N LEU A 16 -2.52 10.51 10.61
CA LEU A 16 -1.74 10.47 11.87
C LEU A 16 -2.54 10.92 13.09
N GLY A 17 -3.24 12.05 12.99
CA GLY A 17 -3.99 12.61 14.12
C GLY A 17 -5.16 11.73 14.57
N LEU A 18 -5.81 11.02 13.64
CA LEU A 18 -6.90 10.10 13.95
C LEU A 18 -6.36 8.79 14.53
N ASN A 19 -5.30 8.24 13.91
CA ASN A 19 -4.65 7.00 14.36
C ASN A 19 -4.08 7.14 15.78
N TYR A 20 -3.48 8.29 16.09
CA TYR A 20 -2.95 8.57 17.43
C TYR A 20 -4.04 8.54 18.51
N ARG A 21 -5.25 9.04 18.20
CA ARG A 21 -6.36 9.09 19.16
C ARG A 21 -7.13 7.78 19.28
N MET A 22 -7.14 6.94 18.24
CA MET A 22 -7.93 5.70 18.23
C MET A 22 -7.31 4.57 19.03
N VAL A 23 -5.99 4.62 19.28
CA VAL A 23 -5.31 3.65 20.15
C VAL A 23 -5.26 4.21 21.56
N ASN A 24 -5.77 3.43 22.53
CA ASN A 24 -5.78 3.72 23.97
C ASN A 24 -4.62 4.63 24.40
N ALA A 25 -4.95 5.87 24.78
CA ALA A 25 -3.99 6.93 25.10
C ALA A 25 -3.02 6.56 26.24
N ASP A 26 -3.35 5.50 26.99
CA ASP A 26 -2.56 4.97 28.09
C ASP A 26 -1.25 4.30 27.61
N ASN A 27 -1.12 3.95 26.32
CA ASN A 27 0.08 3.35 25.76
C ASN A 27 0.65 4.19 24.61
N ALA A 28 1.34 5.28 24.96
CA ALA A 28 1.91 6.25 24.02
C ALA A 28 2.82 5.62 22.95
N TRP A 29 3.58 4.58 23.29
CA TRP A 29 4.42 3.87 22.33
C TRP A 29 3.57 3.16 21.26
N LEU A 30 2.50 2.48 21.66
CA LEU A 30 1.61 1.79 20.73
C LEU A 30 0.87 2.79 19.84
N SER A 31 0.41 3.91 20.40
CA SER A 31 -0.23 4.99 19.63
C SER A 31 0.72 5.60 18.60
N LEU A 32 2.00 5.79 18.94
CA LEU A 32 3.03 6.24 17.99
C LEU A 32 3.28 5.19 16.89
N PHE A 33 3.37 3.92 17.25
CA PHE A 33 3.55 2.84 16.28
C PHE A 33 2.40 2.75 15.27
N VAL A 34 1.15 2.75 15.74
CA VAL A 34 -0.04 2.71 14.86
C VAL A 34 -0.18 3.99 14.04
N SER A 35 0.25 5.13 14.57
CA SER A 35 0.34 6.37 13.79
C SER A 35 1.35 6.21 12.65
N ALA A 36 2.56 5.73 12.93
CA ALA A 36 3.59 5.49 11.92
C ALA A 36 3.22 4.39 10.90
N TRP A 37 2.36 3.45 11.29
CA TRP A 37 1.80 2.45 10.38
C TRP A 37 1.03 3.08 9.22
N GLY A 38 0.30 4.18 9.46
CA GLY A 38 -0.51 4.87 8.44
C GLY A 38 0.27 5.22 7.16
N PRO A 39 1.34 6.04 7.25
CA PRO A 39 2.22 6.34 6.12
C PRO A 39 2.75 5.11 5.39
N LEU A 40 3.18 4.07 6.11
CA LEU A 40 3.77 2.89 5.49
C LEU A 40 2.72 1.99 4.81
N GLY A 41 1.60 1.74 5.48
CA GLY A 41 0.51 0.90 4.98
C GLY A 41 -0.24 1.55 3.82
N LEU A 42 -0.61 2.83 3.96
CA LEU A 42 -1.31 3.55 2.89
C LEU A 42 -0.43 3.79 1.66
N THR A 43 0.89 3.84 1.82
CA THR A 43 1.81 3.86 0.68
C THR A 43 1.78 2.56 -0.10
N ALA A 44 1.81 1.40 0.56
CA ALA A 44 1.67 0.12 -0.09
C ALA A 44 0.31 -0.01 -0.80
N ILE A 45 -0.78 0.40 -0.15
CA ILE A 45 -2.12 0.41 -0.74
C ILE A 45 -2.19 1.32 -1.98
N SER A 46 -1.62 2.52 -1.92
CA SER A 46 -1.57 3.46 -3.04
C SER A 46 -0.87 2.86 -4.28
N LEU A 47 0.20 2.09 -4.07
CA LEU A 47 0.89 1.36 -5.14
C LEU A 47 -0.02 0.30 -5.77
N LEU A 48 -0.70 -0.51 -4.95
CA LEU A 48 -1.62 -1.53 -5.43
C LEU A 48 -2.81 -0.91 -6.19
N MET A 49 -3.40 0.17 -5.66
CA MET A 49 -4.49 0.89 -6.32
C MET A 49 -4.06 1.50 -7.65
N THR A 50 -2.85 2.08 -7.70
CA THR A 50 -2.29 2.59 -8.96
C THR A 50 -2.13 1.48 -9.97
N TRP A 51 -1.60 0.33 -9.56
CA TRP A 51 -1.40 -0.80 -10.46
C TRP A 51 -2.72 -1.31 -11.05
N ILE A 52 -3.76 -1.48 -10.23
CA ILE A 52 -5.10 -1.84 -10.71
C ILE A 52 -5.64 -0.80 -11.68
N TYR A 53 -5.50 0.49 -11.35
CA TYR A 53 -5.95 1.58 -12.23
C TYR A 53 -5.27 1.53 -13.60
N ASP A 54 -3.94 1.40 -13.63
CA ASP A 54 -3.15 1.33 -14.87
C ASP A 54 -3.51 0.07 -15.70
N HIS A 55 -3.72 -1.08 -15.05
CA HIS A 55 -4.01 -2.36 -15.71
C HIS A 55 -5.49 -2.55 -16.10
N SER A 56 -6.36 -1.65 -15.63
CA SER A 56 -7.80 -1.66 -15.94
C SER A 56 -8.19 -0.57 -16.94
N GLN A 57 -7.24 -0.12 -17.76
CA GLN A 57 -7.43 0.95 -18.73
C GLN A 57 -7.92 2.26 -18.08
N ASN A 58 -7.38 2.59 -16.90
CA ASN A 58 -7.75 3.77 -16.12
C ASN A 58 -9.20 3.73 -15.59
N SER A 59 -9.72 2.55 -15.28
CA SER A 59 -11.08 2.39 -14.75
C SER A 59 -11.19 2.90 -13.31
N LEU A 60 -11.82 4.07 -13.15
CA LEU A 60 -12.13 4.63 -11.84
C LEU A 60 -13.07 3.73 -11.03
N LEU A 61 -14.03 3.07 -11.68
CA LEU A 61 -14.98 2.19 -10.99
C LEU A 61 -14.26 1.03 -10.31
N LEU A 62 -13.30 0.40 -10.99
CA LEU A 62 -12.58 -0.75 -10.43
C LEU A 62 -11.68 -0.33 -9.27
N MET A 63 -11.05 0.84 -9.37
CA MET A 63 -10.27 1.45 -8.29
C MET A 63 -11.14 1.79 -7.06
N LEU A 64 -12.35 2.31 -7.28
CA LEU A 64 -13.31 2.56 -6.19
C LEU A 64 -13.82 1.27 -5.53
N ILE A 65 -14.08 0.21 -6.31
CA ILE A 65 -14.47 -1.09 -5.76
C ILE A 65 -13.35 -1.68 -4.90
N MET A 66 -12.09 -1.59 -5.36
CA MET A 66 -10.94 -2.00 -4.56
C MET A 66 -10.86 -1.20 -3.24
N HIS A 67 -10.99 0.12 -3.32
CA HIS A 67 -10.98 1.00 -2.14
C HIS A 67 -12.10 0.67 -1.14
N LEU A 68 -13.32 0.46 -1.65
CA LEU A 68 -14.46 0.04 -0.85
C LEU A 68 -14.22 -1.32 -0.21
N SER A 69 -13.63 -2.26 -0.95
CA SER A 69 -13.32 -3.61 -0.44
C SER A 69 -12.30 -3.57 0.69
N LEU A 70 -11.24 -2.76 0.56
CA LEU A 70 -10.24 -2.54 1.61
C LEU A 70 -10.87 -1.94 2.87
N THR A 71 -11.67 -0.89 2.69
CA THR A 71 -12.36 -0.21 3.80
C THR A 71 -13.33 -1.16 4.49
N SER A 72 -14.15 -1.88 3.72
CA SER A 72 -15.13 -2.85 4.24
C SER A 72 -14.45 -4.00 4.97
N SER A 73 -13.32 -4.48 4.45
CA SER A 73 -12.53 -5.53 5.12
C SER A 73 -11.97 -5.05 6.44
N ASN A 74 -11.51 -3.80 6.52
CA ASN A 74 -11.06 -3.22 7.80
C ASN A 74 -12.22 -3.04 8.79
N PHE A 75 -13.45 -2.80 8.34
CA PHE A 75 -14.62 -2.79 9.23
C PHE A 75 -15.06 -4.19 9.66
N ALA A 76 -15.06 -5.16 8.75
CA ALA A 76 -15.54 -6.51 8.99
C ALA A 76 -14.54 -7.38 9.78
N PHE A 77 -13.25 -7.22 9.51
CA PHE A 77 -12.15 -7.96 10.11
C PHE A 77 -11.23 -7.07 10.96
N GLY A 78 -11.66 -5.84 11.23
CA GLY A 78 -10.92 -4.89 12.04
C GLY A 78 -10.65 -5.42 13.44
N PHE A 79 -9.51 -5.03 13.99
CA PHE A 79 -9.06 -5.51 15.28
C PHE A 79 -9.89 -4.90 16.42
N PRO A 80 -10.30 -5.66 17.46
CA PRO A 80 -11.10 -5.14 18.57
C PRO A 80 -10.40 -3.97 19.28
N ALA A 81 -11.15 -2.94 19.65
CA ALA A 81 -10.61 -1.76 20.33
C ALA A 81 -10.09 -2.06 21.75
N ASP A 82 -10.55 -3.15 22.34
CA ASP A 82 -10.18 -3.67 23.66
C ASP A 82 -9.07 -4.74 23.62
N ALA A 83 -8.50 -5.03 22.45
CA ALA A 83 -7.49 -6.06 22.30
C ALA A 83 -6.18 -5.71 23.03
N HIS A 84 -5.44 -6.74 23.44
CA HIS A 84 -4.20 -6.54 24.20
C HIS A 84 -3.12 -5.87 23.32
N PRO A 85 -2.26 -4.98 23.87
CA PRO A 85 -1.25 -4.25 23.09
C PRO A 85 -0.36 -5.12 22.19
N SER A 86 0.03 -6.31 22.67
CA SER A 86 0.85 -7.25 21.89
C SER A 86 0.12 -7.82 20.68
N GLU A 87 -1.19 -8.01 20.78
CA GLU A 87 -2.03 -8.54 19.70
C GLU A 87 -2.26 -7.46 18.65
N THR A 88 -2.55 -6.23 19.08
CA THR A 88 -2.65 -5.05 18.21
C THR A 88 -1.35 -4.83 17.43
N LEU A 89 -0.20 -4.93 18.09
CA LEU A 89 1.11 -4.87 17.43
C LEU A 89 1.26 -5.97 16.37
N SER A 90 1.00 -7.22 16.74
CA SER A 90 1.16 -8.38 15.85
C SER A 90 0.27 -8.27 14.62
N TYR A 91 -0.99 -7.86 14.80
CA TYR A 91 -1.94 -7.63 13.72
C TYR A 91 -1.43 -6.59 12.71
N HIS A 92 -1.02 -5.42 13.20
CA HIS A 92 -0.53 -4.34 12.33
C HIS A 92 0.77 -4.70 11.61
N LEU A 93 1.68 -5.43 12.27
CA LEU A 93 2.92 -5.92 11.65
C LEU A 93 2.63 -6.94 10.53
N VAL A 94 1.79 -7.93 10.79
CA VAL A 94 1.41 -8.93 9.79
C VAL A 94 0.73 -8.26 8.60
N ALA A 95 -0.23 -7.35 8.85
CA ALA A 95 -0.90 -6.60 7.79
C ALA A 95 0.11 -5.79 6.95
N LEU A 96 1.07 -5.13 7.60
CA LEU A 96 2.09 -4.35 6.92
C LEU A 96 2.98 -5.23 6.04
N ILE A 97 3.42 -6.38 6.56
CA ILE A 97 4.23 -7.35 5.81
C ILE A 97 3.47 -7.84 4.58
N VAL A 98 2.21 -8.25 4.75
CA VAL A 98 1.38 -8.74 3.64
C VAL A 98 1.18 -7.67 2.56
N LEU A 99 0.88 -6.43 2.96
CA LEU A 99 0.73 -5.30 2.02
C LEU A 99 2.01 -5.03 1.25
N TRP A 100 3.17 -5.03 1.91
CA TRP A 100 4.45 -4.78 1.25
C TRP A 100 4.91 -5.95 0.37
N LEU A 101 4.59 -7.20 0.73
CA LEU A 101 4.80 -8.35 -0.15
C LEU A 101 3.97 -8.21 -1.43
N ALA A 102 2.69 -7.85 -1.32
CA ALA A 102 1.85 -7.59 -2.49
C ALA A 102 2.39 -6.42 -3.34
N ALA A 103 2.80 -5.33 -2.69
CA ALA A 103 3.39 -4.18 -3.39
C ALA A 103 4.70 -4.55 -4.09
N ALA A 104 5.55 -5.38 -3.47
CA ALA A 104 6.79 -5.86 -4.07
C ALA A 104 6.53 -6.72 -5.32
N VAL A 105 5.52 -7.60 -5.27
CA VAL A 105 5.09 -8.38 -6.43
C VAL A 105 4.65 -7.45 -7.56
N VAL A 106 3.80 -6.47 -7.27
CA VAL A 106 3.35 -5.48 -8.26
C VAL A 106 4.52 -4.70 -8.86
N ILE A 107 5.45 -4.22 -8.04
CA ILE A 107 6.64 -3.50 -8.51
C ILE A 107 7.47 -4.40 -9.43
N PHE A 108 7.67 -5.67 -9.07
CA PHE A 108 8.40 -6.63 -9.88
C PHE A 108 7.73 -6.87 -11.23
N LEU A 109 6.40 -7.06 -11.26
CA LEU A 109 5.64 -7.24 -12.49
C LEU A 109 5.77 -6.02 -13.41
N MET A 110 5.60 -4.81 -12.87
CA MET A 110 5.74 -3.58 -13.65
C MET A 110 7.16 -3.38 -14.21
N GLN A 111 8.20 -3.75 -13.45
CA GLN A 111 9.58 -3.70 -13.93
C GLN A 111 9.81 -4.71 -15.07
N ALA A 112 9.30 -5.93 -14.93
CA ALA A 112 9.42 -6.96 -15.95
C ALA A 112 8.75 -6.57 -17.28
N GLU A 113 7.57 -5.95 -17.22
CA GLU A 113 6.87 -5.41 -18.39
C GLU A 113 7.68 -4.30 -19.07
N LYS A 114 8.19 -3.35 -18.29
CA LYS A 114 9.04 -2.27 -18.81
C LYS A 114 10.30 -2.80 -19.49
N SER A 115 10.94 -3.84 -18.92
CA SER A 115 12.11 -4.49 -19.52
C SER A 115 11.78 -5.20 -20.84
N ARG A 116 10.60 -5.81 -20.96
CA ARG A 116 10.16 -6.46 -22.21
C ARG A 116 9.87 -5.48 -23.35
N GLN A 117 9.46 -4.27 -23.00
CA GLN A 117 9.14 -3.21 -23.97
C GLN A 117 10.36 -2.35 -24.37
N ALA A 118 11.52 -2.58 -23.76
CA ALA A 118 12.74 -1.86 -24.12
C ALA A 118 13.14 -2.19 -25.57
N PRO A 119 13.45 -1.18 -26.42
CA PRO A 119 13.87 -1.41 -27.79
C PRO A 119 15.08 -2.35 -27.83
N GLN A 120 14.97 -3.45 -28.59
CA GLN A 120 16.12 -4.32 -28.85
C GLN A 120 17.17 -3.51 -29.64
N PRO A 121 18.45 -3.46 -29.21
CA PRO A 121 19.47 -2.77 -29.97
C PRO A 121 19.62 -3.45 -31.34
N ASN A 122 19.33 -2.68 -32.40
CA ASN A 122 19.33 -3.13 -33.79
C ASN A 122 20.60 -3.94 -34.10
N SER A 123 20.47 -5.23 -34.37
CA SER A 123 21.55 -6.11 -34.83
C SER A 123 21.96 -5.89 -36.30
N HIS A 124 21.60 -4.74 -36.89
CA HIS A 124 21.96 -4.37 -38.26
C HIS A 124 23.21 -3.48 -38.26
N GLY A 125 24.35 -4.10 -38.00
CA GLY A 125 25.67 -3.47 -38.06
C GLY A 125 26.76 -4.50 -38.33
N GLY A 126 26.56 -5.35 -39.34
CA GLY A 126 27.44 -6.47 -39.63
C GLY A 126 27.34 -6.96 -41.07
N GLY A 127 27.36 -6.03 -42.03
CA GLY A 127 27.59 -6.34 -43.44
C GLY A 127 28.77 -5.52 -43.92
N LYS A 128 29.95 -6.13 -43.92
CA LYS A 128 31.08 -5.70 -44.75
C LYS A 128 31.12 -6.61 -45.96
#